data_AF-A0A6G1QYS6-F1
#
_entry.id   AF-A0A6G1QYS6-F1
#
_cell.length_a   1.000
_cell.length_b   1.000
_cell.length_c   1.000
_cell.angle_alpha   90.00
_cell.angle_beta   90.00
_cell.angle_gamma   90.00
#
_symmetry.space_group_name_H-M   'P 1'
#
loop_
_entity.id
_entity.type
_entity.pdbx_description
1 polymer ?
#
loop_
_entity_poly.entity_id
_entity_poly.type
_entity_poly.pdbx_seq_one_letter_code
_entity_poly.pdbx_strand_id
1 'polypeptide(L)'
;MPLCFSNLSFLCRTPAKKDKMSSHLVLVVLFSLCSLSFSQDCTPEVLENVDFPGGDISFLYSPDVTHCQLLCTQDPSCLFFTFVRADWTQDNRNFQCLFKSSPSGKPSQQIPIQGATSGFSLKFCNQESEPCLSEVYQNVDFLGADYRAVFTPDFEECQRACTQDPLCQFFTFVNEAFVTPTIRYKCHLKYSGTVARTGDIERKTGVISGFSSSIQTSKFFQPACQGKLLPSSDIPGNDFVTLPASSPEHCLALCSAHPSCTFFSFESNNFNCNLKNNPNELVTIPKQGFTSGIPAHFCQLDNSWLEVALEGVDFLGSDVRPEPMDDADTCQKTCTEDRNCQFYTFTTETFPFQDFRNICFLKRSITLPAPPKVNKLDNVVSGFSLRSCSI
;
A
#
# COMPACT_ATOMS: atom_id res chain seq x y z
N MET A 1 -36.65 -24.94 -21.81
CA MET A 1 -37.81 -24.03 -21.76
C MET A 1 -37.50 -22.81 -22.64
N PRO A 2 -37.90 -22.81 -23.92
CA PRO A 2 -37.94 -21.64 -24.80
C PRO A 2 -39.23 -20.82 -24.51
N LEU A 3 -39.18 -19.48 -24.40
CA LEU A 3 -39.22 -18.43 -25.44
C LEU A 3 -40.62 -18.07 -26.00
N CYS A 4 -40.83 -16.75 -26.06
CA CYS A 4 -41.66 -15.94 -26.97
C CYS A 4 -43.15 -15.73 -26.64
N PHE A 5 -43.56 -14.49 -26.28
CA PHE A 5 -44.04 -13.38 -27.16
C PHE A 5 -45.45 -13.69 -27.71
N SER A 6 -46.49 -12.84 -27.74
CA SER A 6 -46.57 -11.38 -27.93
C SER A 6 -48.04 -10.91 -27.74
N ASN A 7 -48.18 -9.65 -27.30
CA ASN A 7 -49.01 -8.55 -27.85
C ASN A 7 -50.56 -8.56 -27.96
N LEU A 8 -51.10 -7.43 -27.41
CA LEU A 8 -52.16 -6.51 -27.89
C LEU A 8 -53.58 -7.08 -28.08
N SER A 9 -54.69 -6.45 -27.69
CA SER A 9 -55.06 -5.02 -27.65
C SER A 9 -56.54 -4.86 -27.20
N PHE A 10 -56.98 -3.60 -27.08
CA PHE A 10 -58.37 -3.06 -27.13
C PHE A 10 -59.06 -2.58 -25.84
N LEU A 11 -58.94 -1.25 -25.64
CA LEU A 11 -60.01 -0.24 -25.49
C LEU A 11 -61.44 -0.71 -25.15
N CYS A 12 -62.04 -0.08 -24.14
CA CYS A 12 -63.40 0.46 -24.30
C CYS A 12 -63.70 1.66 -23.38
N ARG A 13 -64.38 2.65 -23.96
CA ARG A 13 -64.84 3.94 -23.41
C ARG A 13 -66.03 3.77 -22.46
N THR A 14 -66.25 4.74 -21.57
CA THR A 14 -67.47 5.60 -21.56
C THR A 14 -67.35 6.80 -20.60
N PRO A 15 -68.15 7.88 -20.79
CA PRO A 15 -67.84 9.24 -20.33
C PRO A 15 -68.85 9.80 -19.30
N ALA A 16 -68.46 10.82 -18.53
CA ALA A 16 -69.41 11.86 -18.08
C ALA A 16 -68.69 13.17 -17.67
N LYS A 17 -69.06 14.25 -18.39
CA LYS A 17 -68.96 15.69 -18.02
C LYS A 17 -69.76 15.94 -16.72
N LYS A 18 -69.61 17.00 -15.92
CA LYS A 18 -69.06 18.37 -16.03
C LYS A 18 -69.10 18.90 -14.58
N ASP A 19 -68.14 19.70 -14.15
CA ASP A 19 -68.41 21.02 -13.54
C ASP A 19 -67.10 21.73 -13.20
N LYS A 20 -67.11 23.04 -13.41
CA LYS A 20 -65.95 23.92 -13.46
C LYS A 20 -66.02 24.86 -12.27
N MET A 21 -65.03 24.85 -11.36
CA MET A 21 -64.76 26.03 -10.53
C MET A 21 -63.33 26.09 -10.01
N SER A 22 -62.64 27.12 -10.49
CA SER A 22 -61.64 27.97 -9.82
C SER A 22 -60.43 27.35 -9.10
N SER A 23 -59.29 27.48 -9.78
CA SER A 23 -57.97 27.93 -9.30
C SER A 23 -57.68 27.91 -7.79
N HIS A 24 -56.86 26.95 -7.36
CA HIS A 24 -55.88 27.13 -6.30
C HIS A 24 -54.57 26.46 -6.72
N LEU A 25 -53.54 27.29 -6.94
CA LEU A 25 -52.17 26.88 -7.25
C LEU A 25 -51.56 26.31 -5.95
N VAL A 26 -51.36 24.99 -5.88
CA VAL A 26 -50.52 24.36 -4.85
C VAL A 26 -49.47 23.50 -5.53
N LEU A 27 -48.24 23.85 -5.19
CA LEU A 27 -46.95 23.38 -5.68
C LEU A 27 -46.68 21.94 -5.21
N VAL A 28 -46.37 21.02 -6.14
CA VAL A 28 -45.61 19.80 -5.80
C VAL A 28 -44.56 19.60 -6.91
N VAL A 29 -43.45 20.31 -6.79
CA VAL A 29 -42.22 19.96 -7.50
C VAL A 29 -41.59 18.81 -6.71
N LEU A 30 -41.74 17.59 -7.21
CA LEU A 30 -40.96 16.45 -6.78
C LEU A 30 -39.50 16.68 -7.17
N PHE A 31 -38.75 17.35 -6.28
CA PHE A 31 -37.29 17.26 -6.30
C PHE A 31 -36.92 15.89 -5.75
N SER A 32 -36.89 14.90 -6.65
CA SER A 32 -36.11 13.69 -6.44
C SER A 32 -34.64 14.09 -6.41
N LEU A 33 -34.14 14.42 -5.23
CA LEU A 33 -32.71 14.49 -4.94
C LEU A 33 -32.18 13.06 -5.05
N CYS A 34 -31.92 12.62 -6.29
CA CYS A 34 -30.95 11.56 -6.52
C CYS A 34 -29.64 12.08 -5.94
N SER A 35 -29.23 11.49 -4.82
CA SER A 35 -27.85 11.49 -4.39
C SER A 35 -27.01 11.07 -5.60
N LEU A 36 -26.33 12.04 -6.23
CA LEU A 36 -25.31 11.76 -7.23
C LEU A 36 -24.15 11.11 -6.50
N SER A 37 -24.30 9.81 -6.24
CA SER A 37 -23.19 8.95 -5.90
C SER A 37 -22.39 8.86 -7.19
N PHE A 38 -21.32 9.65 -7.31
CA PHE A 38 -20.35 9.50 -8.38
C PHE A 38 -19.71 8.12 -8.21
N SER A 39 -20.30 7.07 -8.77
CA SER A 39 -19.60 5.79 -8.89
C SER A 39 -18.45 6.02 -9.87
N GLN A 40 -17.23 6.12 -9.37
CA GLN A 40 -16.05 5.96 -10.22
C GLN A 40 -16.10 4.54 -10.79
N ASP A 41 -16.31 4.43 -12.10
CA ASP A 41 -16.31 3.15 -12.79
C ASP A 41 -14.93 2.48 -12.70
N CYS A 42 -14.91 1.19 -12.38
CA CYS A 42 -13.71 0.37 -12.47
C CYS A 42 -13.24 0.32 -13.93
N THR A 43 -12.09 0.92 -14.22
CA THR A 43 -11.47 0.91 -15.56
C THR A 43 -10.13 0.18 -15.48
N PRO A 44 -10.12 -1.15 -15.68
CA PRO A 44 -8.89 -1.92 -15.61
C PRO A 44 -7.96 -1.68 -16.79
N GLU A 45 -8.49 -1.27 -17.94
CA GLU A 45 -7.73 -1.07 -19.15
C GLU A 45 -6.70 0.06 -19.03
N VAL A 46 -5.57 -0.14 -19.71
CA VAL A 46 -4.51 0.85 -19.84
C VAL A 46 -4.47 1.42 -21.26
N LEU A 47 -4.03 2.67 -21.37
CA LEU A 47 -3.91 3.40 -22.62
C LEU A 47 -2.44 3.49 -23.00
N GLU A 48 -2.04 2.66 -23.96
CA GLU A 48 -0.68 2.68 -24.49
C GLU A 48 -0.43 3.92 -25.35
N ASN A 49 0.79 4.45 -25.24
CA ASN A 49 1.25 5.64 -25.94
C ASN A 49 0.38 6.87 -25.62
N VAL A 50 -0.08 6.96 -24.38
CA VAL A 50 -0.88 8.07 -23.86
C VAL A 50 -0.27 8.51 -22.53
N ASP A 51 -0.16 9.82 -22.36
CA ASP A 51 0.15 10.47 -21.09
C ASP A 51 -1.08 11.21 -20.54
N PHE A 52 -1.26 11.15 -19.23
CA PHE A 52 -2.14 12.02 -18.46
C PHE A 52 -1.31 13.18 -17.88
N PRO A 53 -1.24 14.35 -18.55
CA PRO A 53 -0.35 15.42 -18.14
C PRO A 53 -0.81 16.09 -16.84
N GLY A 54 0.15 16.40 -15.98
CA GLY A 54 -0.07 17.05 -14.69
C GLY A 54 -0.69 16.14 -13.63
N GLY A 55 -1.11 16.74 -12.52
CA GLY A 55 -1.69 16.02 -11.38
C GLY A 55 -0.73 15.10 -10.64
N ASP A 56 0.58 15.18 -10.93
CA ASP A 56 1.62 14.36 -10.30
C ASP A 56 1.70 14.65 -8.79
N ILE A 57 1.59 13.60 -7.97
CA ILE A 57 1.71 13.69 -6.51
C ILE A 57 3.03 13.12 -6.01
N SER A 58 3.48 12.02 -6.63
CA SER A 58 4.73 11.33 -6.31
C SER A 58 5.04 10.33 -7.42
N PHE A 59 6.16 9.61 -7.31
CA PHE A 59 6.46 8.49 -8.19
C PHE A 59 7.19 7.39 -7.43
N LEU A 60 7.04 6.16 -7.92
CA LEU A 60 7.87 5.02 -7.56
C LEU A 60 8.41 4.37 -8.83
N TYR A 61 9.43 3.52 -8.69
CA TYR A 61 9.88 2.71 -9.82
C TYR A 61 9.02 1.46 -9.96
N SER A 62 8.72 1.12 -11.21
CA SER A 62 7.94 -0.05 -11.59
C SER A 62 8.59 -0.72 -12.80
N PRO A 63 8.72 -2.05 -12.84
CA PRO A 63 9.29 -2.72 -13.99
C PRO A 63 8.33 -2.75 -15.20
N ASP A 64 7.01 -2.69 -14.95
CA ASP A 64 5.99 -2.65 -16.00
C ASP A 64 4.74 -1.84 -15.58
N VAL A 65 3.77 -1.78 -16.50
CA VAL A 65 2.50 -1.07 -16.32
C VAL A 65 1.57 -1.74 -15.32
N THR A 66 1.56 -3.08 -15.26
CA THR A 66 0.69 -3.84 -14.35
C THR A 66 1.10 -3.61 -12.91
N HIS A 67 2.40 -3.72 -12.61
CA HIS A 67 2.96 -3.39 -11.32
C HIS A 67 2.73 -1.91 -10.96
N CYS A 68 2.82 -0.99 -11.94
CA CYS A 68 2.55 0.43 -11.72
C CYS A 68 1.08 0.69 -11.34
N GLN A 69 0.13 0.02 -12.01
CA GLN A 69 -1.29 0.09 -11.68
C GLN A 69 -1.58 -0.44 -10.27
N LEU A 70 -0.94 -1.56 -9.88
CA LEU A 70 -1.06 -2.11 -8.53
C LEU A 70 -0.50 -1.16 -7.47
N LEU A 71 0.66 -0.52 -7.73
CA LEU A 71 1.22 0.51 -6.87
C LEU A 71 0.26 1.69 -6.68
N CYS A 72 -0.28 2.25 -7.76
CA CYS A 72 -1.27 3.34 -7.70
C CYS A 72 -2.57 2.89 -6.99
N THR A 73 -2.94 1.62 -7.11
CA THR A 73 -4.11 1.06 -6.41
C THR A 73 -3.92 1.04 -4.90
N GLN A 74 -2.71 0.73 -4.42
CA GLN A 74 -2.41 0.73 -2.99
C GLN A 74 -2.10 2.11 -2.42
N ASP A 75 -1.57 3.04 -3.22
CA ASP A 75 -1.33 4.42 -2.77
C ASP A 75 -2.68 5.10 -2.46
N PRO A 76 -2.91 5.65 -1.25
CA PRO A 76 -4.20 6.21 -0.86
C PRO A 76 -4.63 7.42 -1.71
N SER A 77 -3.68 8.22 -2.20
CA SER A 77 -3.94 9.47 -2.94
C SER A 77 -4.00 9.29 -4.46
N CYS A 78 -3.43 8.21 -5.01
CA CYS A 78 -3.38 7.98 -6.45
C CYS A 78 -4.75 7.55 -7.01
N LEU A 79 -5.25 8.26 -8.03
CA LEU A 79 -6.50 7.93 -8.72
C LEU A 79 -6.24 7.39 -10.13
N PHE A 80 -5.19 7.88 -10.77
CA PHE A 80 -4.71 7.46 -12.09
C PHE A 80 -3.20 7.62 -12.15
N PHE A 81 -2.56 7.07 -13.17
CA PHE A 81 -1.10 7.06 -13.30
C PHE A 81 -0.65 7.21 -14.75
N THR A 82 0.60 7.64 -14.92
CA THR A 82 1.36 7.46 -16.17
C THR A 82 2.61 6.64 -15.85
N PHE A 83 2.78 5.51 -16.54
CA PHE A 83 4.00 4.70 -16.52
C PHE A 83 4.92 5.08 -17.67
N VAL A 84 6.15 5.48 -17.36
CA VAL A 84 7.20 5.74 -18.34
C VAL A 84 7.92 4.43 -18.65
N ARG A 85 7.71 3.89 -19.85
CA ARG A 85 8.14 2.54 -20.21
C ARG A 85 9.65 2.41 -20.44
N ALA A 86 10.09 1.17 -20.57
CA ALA A 86 11.47 0.84 -20.94
C ALA A 86 11.88 1.41 -22.30
N ASP A 87 10.98 1.51 -23.29
CA ASP A 87 11.28 2.07 -24.62
C ASP A 87 11.29 3.61 -24.67
N TRP A 88 11.11 4.29 -23.52
CA TRP A 88 11.23 5.75 -23.43
C TRP A 88 12.65 6.23 -23.78
N THR A 89 12.74 7.28 -24.60
CA THR A 89 14.00 7.82 -25.16
C THR A 89 14.21 9.31 -24.94
N GLN A 90 13.24 10.03 -24.36
CA GLN A 90 13.33 11.49 -24.26
C GLN A 90 14.25 11.96 -23.13
N ASP A 91 14.29 11.21 -22.03
CA ASP A 91 15.10 11.51 -20.85
C ASP A 91 15.30 10.23 -20.00
N ASN A 92 15.75 10.38 -18.76
CA ASN A 92 16.10 9.29 -17.85
C ASN A 92 14.94 8.79 -16.96
N ARG A 93 13.68 9.13 -17.28
CA ARG A 93 12.51 8.74 -16.49
C ARG A 93 12.02 7.32 -16.72
N ASN A 94 12.73 6.50 -17.50
CA ASN A 94 12.39 5.09 -17.70
C ASN A 94 12.03 4.42 -16.36
N PHE A 95 10.99 3.59 -16.40
CA PHE A 95 10.46 2.83 -15.27
C PHE A 95 9.80 3.66 -14.15
N GLN A 96 9.63 4.97 -14.31
CA GLN A 96 8.87 5.76 -13.35
C GLN A 96 7.37 5.51 -13.50
N CYS A 97 6.74 5.10 -12.41
CA CYS A 97 5.30 5.08 -12.23
C CYS A 97 4.88 6.38 -11.56
N LEU A 98 4.37 7.32 -12.35
CA LEU A 98 3.94 8.64 -11.86
C LEU A 98 2.53 8.50 -11.29
N PHE A 99 2.40 8.66 -9.97
CA PHE A 99 1.11 8.68 -9.31
C PHE A 99 0.46 10.03 -9.49
N LYS A 100 -0.84 10.02 -9.79
CA LYS A 100 -1.58 11.23 -10.11
C LYS A 100 -2.94 11.28 -9.43
N SER A 101 -3.35 12.49 -9.12
CA SER A 101 -4.66 12.80 -8.55
C SER A 101 -5.20 14.12 -9.10
N SER A 102 -6.52 14.29 -9.06
CA SER A 102 -7.17 15.54 -9.44
C SER A 102 -8.45 15.75 -8.63
N PRO A 103 -8.87 17.00 -8.40
CA PRO A 103 -10.14 17.28 -7.72
C PRO A 103 -11.38 16.70 -8.42
N SER A 104 -11.33 16.52 -9.75
CA SER A 104 -12.42 15.91 -10.53
C SER A 104 -12.41 14.38 -10.49
N GLY A 105 -11.36 13.76 -9.93
CA GLY A 105 -11.14 12.33 -9.94
C GLY A 105 -10.81 11.74 -11.32
N LYS A 106 -10.52 12.58 -12.32
CA LYS A 106 -10.22 12.20 -13.71
C LYS A 106 -9.05 13.03 -14.27
N PRO A 107 -8.26 12.50 -15.22
CA PRO A 107 -7.22 13.28 -15.88
C PRO A 107 -7.83 14.45 -16.67
N SER A 108 -7.20 15.63 -16.59
CA SER A 108 -7.69 16.84 -17.27
C SER A 108 -7.58 16.74 -18.79
N GLN A 109 -6.59 16.00 -19.28
CA GLN A 109 -6.29 15.80 -20.70
C GLN A 109 -5.71 14.39 -20.89
N GLN A 110 -5.74 13.90 -22.14
CA GLN A 110 -5.05 12.68 -22.55
C GLN A 110 -4.31 13.03 -23.84
N ILE A 111 -2.98 12.89 -23.85
CA ILE A 111 -2.15 13.27 -24.99
C ILE A 111 -1.39 12.06 -25.54
N PRO A 112 -1.35 11.84 -26.87
CA PRO A 112 -0.57 10.78 -27.45
C PRO A 112 0.94 11.02 -27.25
N ILE A 113 1.62 10.12 -26.55
CA ILE A 113 3.07 10.16 -26.31
C ILE A 113 3.64 8.74 -26.38
N GLN A 114 4.53 8.50 -27.34
CA GLN A 114 5.24 7.22 -27.46
C GLN A 114 6.12 6.96 -26.23
N GLY A 115 6.08 5.75 -25.69
CA GLY A 115 6.86 5.36 -24.51
C GLY A 115 6.16 5.64 -23.17
N ALA A 116 4.95 6.20 -23.17
CA ALA A 116 4.13 6.39 -21.98
C ALA A 116 2.89 5.49 -22.03
N THR A 117 2.52 4.88 -20.91
CA THR A 117 1.25 4.12 -20.80
C THR A 117 0.51 4.60 -19.56
N SER A 118 -0.74 5.03 -19.73
CA SER A 118 -1.53 5.60 -18.64
C SER A 118 -2.69 4.69 -18.25
N GLY A 119 -3.20 4.81 -17.03
CA GLY A 119 -4.32 4.01 -16.56
C GLY A 119 -4.91 4.54 -15.25
N PHE A 120 -5.92 3.83 -14.73
CA PHE A 120 -6.61 4.19 -13.50
C PHE A 120 -6.27 3.22 -12.37
N SER A 121 -6.37 3.70 -11.13
CA SER A 121 -6.31 2.84 -9.95
C SER A 121 -7.48 1.85 -9.94
N LEU A 122 -7.26 0.67 -9.37
CA LEU A 122 -8.26 -0.40 -9.29
C LEU A 122 -9.04 -0.39 -7.96
N LYS A 123 -9.00 0.72 -7.20
CA LYS A 123 -9.63 0.83 -5.87
C LYS A 123 -11.13 0.56 -5.89
N PHE A 124 -11.78 0.85 -7.02
CA PHE A 124 -13.22 0.67 -7.24
C PHE A 124 -13.56 -0.68 -7.91
N CYS A 125 -12.56 -1.53 -8.13
CA CYS A 125 -12.73 -2.86 -8.66
C CYS A 125 -12.86 -3.86 -7.51
N ASN A 126 -13.75 -4.84 -7.64
CA ASN A 126 -13.83 -5.96 -6.70
C ASN A 126 -12.62 -6.87 -6.90
N GLN A 127 -11.50 -6.59 -6.22
CA GLN A 127 -10.32 -7.46 -6.21
C GLN A 127 -10.36 -8.39 -4.99
N GLU A 128 -10.52 -9.69 -5.25
CA GLU A 128 -10.65 -10.69 -4.19
C GLU A 128 -9.33 -11.35 -3.78
N SER A 129 -8.24 -11.20 -4.55
CA SER A 129 -6.97 -11.91 -4.33
C SER A 129 -5.74 -10.99 -4.34
N GLU A 130 -4.71 -11.41 -3.60
CA GLU A 130 -3.37 -10.81 -3.66
C GLU A 130 -2.79 -10.95 -5.07
N PRO A 131 -2.14 -9.91 -5.64
CA PRO A 131 -1.59 -9.99 -6.98
C PRO A 131 -0.41 -10.95 -7.04
N CYS A 132 -0.42 -11.83 -8.05
CA CYS A 132 0.74 -12.65 -8.41
C CYS A 132 1.66 -11.84 -9.34
N LEU A 133 2.91 -11.63 -8.91
CA LEU A 133 3.96 -10.97 -9.70
C LEU A 133 4.89 -12.01 -10.31
N SER A 134 4.44 -12.72 -11.35
CA SER A 134 5.19 -13.83 -11.97
C SER A 134 6.18 -13.41 -13.05
N GLU A 135 6.05 -12.20 -13.58
CA GLU A 135 6.86 -11.72 -14.69
C GLU A 135 8.35 -11.62 -14.33
N VAL A 136 9.19 -11.89 -15.32
CA VAL A 136 10.66 -11.78 -15.24
C VAL A 136 11.17 -10.80 -16.28
N TYR A 137 12.16 -9.99 -15.89
CA TYR A 137 12.61 -8.85 -16.67
C TYR A 137 14.06 -9.05 -17.10
N GLN A 138 14.24 -9.37 -18.39
CA GLN A 138 15.54 -9.53 -19.02
C GLN A 138 16.20 -8.17 -19.25
N ASN A 139 17.51 -8.09 -19.01
CA ASN A 139 18.31 -6.87 -19.12
C ASN A 139 17.79 -5.70 -18.27
N VAL A 140 17.19 -6.02 -17.12
CA VAL A 140 16.63 -5.06 -16.17
C VAL A 140 17.15 -5.40 -14.78
N ASP A 141 17.73 -4.41 -14.11
CA ASP A 141 18.22 -4.50 -12.73
C ASP A 141 17.26 -3.81 -11.76
N PHE A 142 16.94 -4.50 -10.66
CA PHE A 142 16.25 -3.95 -9.51
C PHE A 142 17.31 -3.45 -8.53
N LEU A 143 17.83 -2.25 -8.80
CA LEU A 143 19.02 -1.73 -8.13
C LEU A 143 18.78 -1.43 -6.64
N GLY A 144 19.70 -1.88 -5.79
CA GLY A 144 19.69 -1.67 -4.35
C GLY A 144 18.84 -2.70 -3.60
N ALA A 145 18.59 -2.42 -2.31
CA ALA A 145 17.82 -3.27 -1.40
C ALA A 145 18.41 -4.69 -1.18
N ASP A 146 19.66 -4.92 -1.59
CA ASP A 146 20.36 -6.19 -1.42
C ASP A 146 20.65 -6.45 0.07
N TYR A 147 20.17 -7.57 0.61
CA TYR A 147 20.51 -8.00 1.98
C TYR A 147 21.29 -9.31 2.00
N ARG A 148 21.20 -10.11 0.94
CA ARG A 148 21.90 -11.39 0.81
C ARG A 148 22.22 -11.68 -0.65
N ALA A 149 23.33 -12.38 -0.89
CA ALA A 149 23.65 -12.91 -2.21
C ALA A 149 24.11 -14.36 -2.13
N VAL A 150 23.78 -15.14 -3.15
CA VAL A 150 24.18 -16.55 -3.34
C VAL A 150 24.56 -16.77 -4.81
N PHE A 151 25.23 -17.87 -5.13
CA PHE A 151 25.46 -18.27 -6.53
C PHE A 151 24.43 -19.31 -6.94
N THR A 152 23.79 -19.12 -8.10
CA THR A 152 22.79 -20.03 -8.67
C THR A 152 23.13 -20.33 -10.13
N PRO A 153 22.79 -21.52 -10.66
CA PRO A 153 23.10 -21.87 -12.06
C PRO A 153 22.37 -20.98 -13.07
N ASP A 154 21.18 -20.50 -12.74
CA ASP A 154 20.31 -19.71 -13.61
C ASP A 154 19.39 -18.77 -12.79
N PHE A 155 18.52 -18.03 -13.50
CA PHE A 155 17.60 -17.09 -12.85
C PHE A 155 16.41 -17.81 -12.21
N GLU A 156 16.02 -18.97 -12.72
CA GLU A 156 14.94 -19.81 -12.18
C GLU A 156 15.28 -20.32 -10.78
N GLU A 157 16.51 -20.80 -10.57
CA GLU A 157 17.01 -21.17 -9.24
C GLU A 157 17.17 -19.94 -8.34
N CYS A 158 17.55 -18.77 -8.89
CA CYS A 158 17.55 -17.53 -8.12
C CYS A 158 16.15 -17.11 -7.65
N GLN A 159 15.14 -17.22 -8.52
CA GLN A 159 13.74 -16.95 -8.17
C GLN A 159 13.24 -17.95 -7.14
N ARG A 160 13.62 -19.23 -7.24
CA ARG A 160 13.31 -20.25 -6.23
C ARG A 160 13.95 -19.93 -4.89
N ALA A 161 15.22 -19.54 -4.86
CA ALA A 161 15.91 -19.12 -3.65
C ALA A 161 15.23 -17.90 -3.00
N CYS A 162 14.83 -16.91 -3.79
CA CYS A 162 14.05 -15.76 -3.29
C CYS A 162 12.67 -16.20 -2.77
N THR A 163 11.98 -17.07 -3.49
CA THR A 163 10.64 -17.56 -3.09
C THR A 163 10.70 -18.37 -1.78
N GLN A 164 11.79 -19.10 -1.54
CA GLN A 164 11.99 -19.89 -0.32
C GLN A 164 12.51 -19.06 0.87
N ASP A 165 13.16 -17.93 0.62
CA ASP A 165 13.58 -17.00 1.67
C ASP A 165 12.37 -16.13 2.09
N PRO A 166 11.84 -16.25 3.32
CA PRO A 166 10.64 -15.53 3.74
C PRO A 166 10.79 -14.00 3.72
N LEU A 167 12.01 -13.47 3.69
CA LEU A 167 12.28 -12.04 3.65
C LEU A 167 12.53 -11.51 2.23
N CYS A 168 12.84 -12.38 1.26
CA CYS A 168 13.11 -11.94 -0.10
C CYS A 168 11.83 -11.58 -0.86
N GLN A 169 11.73 -10.34 -1.33
CA GLN A 169 10.56 -9.89 -2.07
C GLN A 169 10.80 -9.90 -3.59
N PHE A 170 12.03 -9.61 -4.01
CA PHE A 170 12.46 -9.60 -5.39
C PHE A 170 13.95 -9.88 -5.50
N PHE A 171 14.42 -10.15 -6.71
CA PHE A 171 15.80 -10.53 -6.96
C PHE A 171 16.35 -9.90 -8.24
N THR A 172 17.68 -9.92 -8.34
CA THR A 172 18.40 -9.73 -9.61
C THR A 172 19.47 -10.81 -9.74
N PHE A 173 19.45 -11.54 -10.84
CA PHE A 173 20.41 -12.58 -11.21
C PHE A 173 21.37 -12.04 -12.28
N VAL A 174 22.67 -12.17 -12.05
CA VAL A 174 23.71 -11.81 -13.02
C VAL A 174 24.06 -13.03 -13.85
N ASN A 175 23.91 -12.97 -15.18
CA ASN A 175 24.11 -14.14 -16.04
C ASN A 175 25.59 -14.34 -16.46
N GLU A 176 25.85 -15.40 -17.22
CA GLU A 176 27.20 -15.79 -17.65
C GLU A 176 27.87 -14.82 -18.64
N ALA A 177 27.08 -14.05 -19.39
CA ALA A 177 27.55 -13.08 -20.36
C ALA A 177 27.92 -11.74 -19.72
N PHE A 178 27.68 -11.56 -18.40
CA PHE A 178 27.99 -10.32 -17.72
C PHE A 178 29.49 -9.98 -17.79
N VAL A 179 29.79 -8.70 -18.01
CA VAL A 179 31.15 -8.21 -18.32
C VAL A 179 32.16 -8.54 -17.22
N THR A 180 31.75 -8.47 -15.95
CA THR A 180 32.60 -8.73 -14.79
C THR A 180 32.53 -10.20 -14.38
N PRO A 181 33.57 -11.02 -14.62
CA PRO A 181 33.48 -12.48 -14.42
C PRO A 181 33.25 -12.90 -12.97
N THR A 182 33.73 -12.12 -12.00
CA THR A 182 33.67 -12.44 -10.57
C THR A 182 32.28 -12.35 -9.96
N ILE A 183 31.31 -11.79 -10.67
CA ILE A 183 29.91 -11.67 -10.21
C ILE A 183 28.92 -12.40 -11.12
N ARG A 184 29.39 -13.15 -12.13
CA ARG A 184 28.52 -14.03 -12.93
C ARG A 184 27.88 -15.08 -12.04
N TYR A 185 26.67 -15.49 -12.38
CA TYR A 185 25.83 -16.43 -11.62
C TYR A 185 25.45 -15.95 -10.22
N LYS A 186 25.69 -14.67 -9.90
CA LYS A 186 25.35 -14.12 -8.60
C LYS A 186 23.88 -13.74 -8.56
N CYS A 187 23.16 -14.35 -7.64
CA CYS A 187 21.78 -14.07 -7.30
C CYS A 187 21.74 -13.10 -6.10
N HIS A 188 21.13 -11.95 -6.31
CA HIS A 188 20.94 -10.92 -5.30
C HIS A 188 19.52 -10.98 -4.75
N LEU A 189 19.36 -11.30 -3.47
CA LEU A 189 18.08 -11.31 -2.76
C LEU A 189 17.82 -9.94 -2.12
N LYS A 190 16.62 -9.40 -2.33
CA LYS A 190 16.32 -8.00 -2.04
C LYS A 190 15.02 -7.82 -1.28
N TYR A 191 14.96 -6.74 -0.50
CA TYR A 191 13.84 -6.39 0.39
C TYR A 191 13.57 -4.87 0.39
N SER A 192 12.31 -4.47 0.19
CA SER A 192 11.85 -3.07 0.22
C SER A 192 10.87 -2.74 1.36
N GLY A 193 10.35 -3.72 2.09
CA GLY A 193 9.38 -3.51 3.18
C GLY A 193 8.17 -4.44 3.08
N THR A 194 7.83 -5.17 4.14
CA THR A 194 6.66 -6.08 4.19
C THR A 194 5.55 -5.63 5.14
N VAL A 195 5.84 -4.73 6.07
CA VAL A 195 4.89 -4.26 7.09
C VAL A 195 4.36 -2.89 6.69
N ALA A 196 3.06 -2.70 6.87
CA ALA A 196 2.40 -1.40 6.68
C ALA A 196 3.12 -0.33 7.52
N ARG A 197 3.67 0.68 6.86
CA ARG A 197 4.36 1.78 7.53
C ARG A 197 3.36 2.91 7.71
N THR A 198 3.22 3.36 8.96
CA THR A 198 2.53 4.62 9.22
C THR A 198 3.34 5.76 8.61
N GLY A 199 2.66 6.84 8.24
CA GLY A 199 3.31 8.11 7.98
C GLY A 199 3.91 8.70 9.26
N ASP A 200 4.05 10.03 9.30
CA ASP A 200 4.46 10.71 10.52
C ASP A 200 3.45 10.46 11.64
N ILE A 201 3.96 10.33 12.87
CA ILE A 201 3.15 10.11 14.07
C ILE A 201 3.32 11.33 14.98
N GLU A 202 2.21 11.94 15.39
CA GLU A 202 2.23 13.09 16.29
C GLU A 202 1.33 12.89 17.52
N ARG A 203 1.65 13.61 18.60
CA ARG A 203 0.76 13.72 19.74
C ARG A 203 -0.30 14.77 19.43
N LYS A 204 -1.58 14.40 19.54
CA LYS A 204 -2.70 15.28 19.20
C LYS A 204 -3.90 14.97 20.09
N THR A 205 -4.43 15.98 20.74
CA THR A 205 -5.59 15.81 21.63
C THR A 205 -6.86 15.53 20.84
N GLY A 206 -7.73 14.67 21.38
CA GLY A 206 -9.03 14.39 20.80
C GLY A 206 -9.00 13.46 19.59
N VAL A 207 -7.92 12.69 19.41
CA VAL A 207 -7.84 11.58 18.44
C VAL A 207 -7.48 10.27 19.13
N ILE A 208 -7.86 9.16 18.49
CA ILE A 208 -7.50 7.79 18.87
C ILE A 208 -7.07 7.07 17.60
N SER A 209 -5.82 6.61 17.54
CA SER A 209 -5.32 5.83 16.40
C SER A 209 -5.19 4.34 16.74
N GLY A 210 -5.12 3.49 15.71
CA GLY A 210 -4.90 2.07 15.90
C GLY A 210 -4.65 1.33 14.60
N PHE A 211 -4.45 0.02 14.71
CA PHE A 211 -4.20 -0.85 13.58
C PHE A 211 -5.40 -1.77 13.33
N SER A 212 -5.56 -2.18 12.08
CA SER A 212 -6.42 -3.32 11.75
C SER A 212 -5.84 -4.59 12.36
N SER A 213 -6.69 -5.38 13.02
CA SER A 213 -6.30 -6.67 13.59
C SER A 213 -6.03 -7.73 12.52
N SER A 214 -6.34 -7.45 11.25
CA SER A 214 -6.09 -8.36 10.13
C SER A 214 -4.73 -8.13 9.44
N ILE A 215 -3.94 -7.13 9.87
CA ILE A 215 -2.58 -6.92 9.37
C ILE A 215 -1.73 -8.15 9.64
N GLN A 216 -1.04 -8.63 8.60
CA GLN A 216 -0.17 -9.78 8.72
C GLN A 216 1.29 -9.34 8.70
N THR A 217 1.90 -9.32 9.89
CA THR A 217 3.31 -8.96 10.11
C THR A 217 4.30 -10.06 9.72
N SER A 218 3.88 -11.33 9.72
CA SER A 218 4.79 -12.48 9.55
C SER A 218 4.10 -13.78 9.06
N LYS A 219 3.31 -13.72 7.97
CA LYS A 219 2.50 -14.86 7.43
C LYS A 219 3.19 -16.22 7.33
N PHE A 220 4.51 -16.24 7.21
CA PHE A 220 5.30 -17.38 6.75
C PHE A 220 6.08 -18.10 7.86
N PHE A 221 5.92 -17.70 9.13
CA PHE A 221 6.69 -18.28 10.22
C PHE A 221 5.81 -19.04 11.23
N GLN A 222 6.30 -20.19 11.68
CA GLN A 222 5.72 -21.00 12.75
C GLN A 222 6.88 -21.66 13.51
N PRO A 223 6.84 -21.78 14.86
CA PRO A 223 5.75 -21.44 15.78
C PRO A 223 5.67 -19.94 16.14
N ALA A 224 4.72 -19.57 17.00
CA ALA A 224 4.66 -18.23 17.60
C ALA A 224 5.78 -18.00 18.62
N CYS A 225 6.24 -16.75 18.74
CA CYS A 225 7.27 -16.34 19.69
C CYS A 225 7.09 -14.89 20.15
N GLN A 226 7.84 -14.52 21.19
CA GLN A 226 7.96 -13.14 21.64
C GLN A 226 9.36 -12.62 21.31
N GLY A 227 9.42 -11.41 20.77
CA GLY A 227 10.68 -10.67 20.73
C GLY A 227 11.08 -10.20 22.12
N LYS A 228 12.30 -9.64 22.24
CA LYS A 228 12.81 -9.15 23.52
C LYS A 228 12.77 -7.63 23.55
N LEU A 229 12.02 -7.06 24.48
CA LEU A 229 12.08 -5.62 24.79
C LEU A 229 12.98 -5.37 26.00
N LEU A 230 13.63 -4.21 25.99
CA LEU A 230 14.57 -3.72 26.97
C LEU A 230 14.12 -2.32 27.39
N PRO A 231 13.20 -2.20 28.35
CA PRO A 231 12.66 -0.92 28.79
C PRO A 231 13.73 0.00 29.38
N SER A 232 13.54 1.32 29.25
CA SER A 232 14.45 2.36 29.77
C SER A 232 15.90 2.17 29.35
N SER A 233 16.12 1.74 28.11
CA SER A 233 17.46 1.47 27.57
C SER A 233 17.60 1.89 26.10
N ASP A 234 18.82 2.29 25.76
CA ASP A 234 19.24 2.65 24.40
C ASP A 234 20.41 1.75 23.97
N ILE A 235 20.48 1.43 22.67
CA ILE A 235 21.61 0.72 22.07
C ILE A 235 22.25 1.70 21.08
N PRO A 236 23.26 2.49 21.48
CA PRO A 236 23.74 3.61 20.66
C PRO A 236 24.42 3.18 19.36
N GLY A 237 24.23 3.97 18.30
CA GLY A 237 24.87 3.80 17.00
C GLY A 237 24.32 2.62 16.17
N ASN A 238 25.02 2.34 15.06
CA ASN A 238 24.67 1.29 14.09
C ASN A 238 23.29 1.45 13.42
N ASP A 239 22.71 2.65 13.50
CA ASP A 239 21.45 3.00 12.86
C ASP A 239 21.62 2.99 11.34
N PHE A 240 20.78 2.23 10.64
CA PHE A 240 20.77 2.22 9.17
C PHE A 240 19.43 2.70 8.61
N VAL A 241 18.35 2.65 9.39
CA VAL A 241 17.05 3.24 9.07
C VAL A 241 16.40 3.78 10.35
N THR A 242 15.85 4.98 10.27
CA THR A 242 14.91 5.52 11.27
C THR A 242 13.55 5.68 10.61
N LEU A 243 12.51 5.14 11.23
CA LEU A 243 11.12 5.27 10.76
C LEU A 243 10.16 5.50 11.93
N PRO A 244 8.97 6.09 11.68
CA PRO A 244 7.95 6.22 12.71
C PRO A 244 7.43 4.85 13.18
N ALA A 245 7.25 4.69 14.49
CA ALA A 245 6.53 3.57 15.09
C ALA A 245 5.69 4.08 16.26
N SER A 246 4.50 3.52 16.43
CA SER A 246 3.58 3.94 17.50
C SER A 246 3.97 3.43 18.88
N SER A 247 4.75 2.34 18.95
CA SER A 247 5.15 1.69 20.19
C SER A 247 6.45 0.88 20.03
N PRO A 248 7.09 0.45 21.13
CA PRO A 248 8.21 -0.48 21.07
C PRO A 248 7.87 -1.81 20.38
N GLU A 249 6.64 -2.31 20.53
CA GLU A 249 6.15 -3.54 19.92
C GLU A 249 6.00 -3.38 18.40
N HIS A 250 5.48 -2.24 17.95
CA HIS A 250 5.45 -1.92 16.53
C HIS A 250 6.87 -1.81 15.97
N CYS A 251 7.79 -1.16 16.69
CA CYS A 251 9.20 -1.08 16.29
C CYS A 251 9.88 -2.47 16.24
N LEU A 252 9.54 -3.38 17.16
CA LEU A 252 9.95 -4.78 17.15
C LEU A 252 9.45 -5.51 15.90
N ALA A 253 8.19 -5.31 15.51
CA ALA A 253 7.61 -5.89 14.31
C ALA A 253 8.33 -5.39 13.04
N LEU A 254 8.62 -4.09 12.97
CA LEU A 254 9.37 -3.47 11.87
C LEU A 254 10.80 -4.01 11.77
N CYS A 255 11.50 -4.16 12.89
CA CYS A 255 12.84 -4.75 12.92
C CYS A 255 12.81 -6.23 12.51
N SER A 256 11.85 -7.00 13.02
CA SER A 256 11.73 -8.44 12.72
C SER A 256 11.32 -8.71 11.27
N ALA A 257 10.66 -7.76 10.62
CA ALA A 257 10.38 -7.82 9.19
C ALA A 257 11.58 -7.45 8.32
N HIS A 258 12.59 -6.75 8.86
CA HIS A 258 13.72 -6.26 8.09
C HIS A 258 14.93 -7.22 8.19
N PRO A 259 15.37 -7.85 7.08
CA PRO A 259 16.41 -8.90 7.12
C PRO A 259 17.76 -8.48 7.70
N SER A 260 18.13 -7.21 7.54
CA SER A 260 19.38 -6.66 8.09
C SER A 260 19.28 -6.15 9.52
N CYS A 261 18.10 -6.15 10.15
CA CYS A 261 17.95 -5.59 11.50
C CYS A 261 18.43 -6.61 12.55
N THR A 262 19.40 -6.23 13.37
CA THR A 262 19.92 -7.07 14.46
C THR A 262 19.33 -6.67 15.82
N PHE A 263 18.96 -5.40 15.98
CA PHE A 263 18.31 -4.83 17.17
C PHE A 263 17.77 -3.43 16.83
N PHE A 264 17.00 -2.83 17.73
CA PHE A 264 16.44 -1.49 17.56
C PHE A 264 16.44 -0.68 18.84
N SER A 265 16.26 0.64 18.70
CA SER A 265 15.91 1.54 19.82
C SER A 265 14.75 2.45 19.45
N PHE A 266 13.67 2.34 20.21
CA PHE A 266 12.46 3.15 20.08
C PHE A 266 12.52 4.35 21.05
N GLU A 267 12.32 5.55 20.52
CA GLU A 267 12.23 6.81 21.28
C GLU A 267 10.77 7.26 21.40
N SER A 268 10.25 7.32 22.63
CA SER A 268 8.83 7.56 22.88
C SER A 268 8.38 9.01 22.68
N ASN A 269 9.31 9.96 22.64
CA ASN A 269 8.96 11.39 22.59
C ASN A 269 8.53 11.82 21.18
N ASN A 270 9.20 11.29 20.16
CA ASN A 270 9.01 11.62 18.75
C ASN A 270 8.58 10.41 17.91
N PHE A 271 8.32 9.25 18.55
CA PHE A 271 7.90 8.02 17.89
C PHE A 271 8.95 7.44 16.92
N ASN A 272 10.24 7.72 17.13
CA ASN A 272 11.29 7.20 16.27
C ASN A 272 11.64 5.75 16.60
N CYS A 273 11.52 4.87 15.63
CA CYS A 273 12.06 3.52 15.63
C CYS A 273 13.37 3.49 14.85
N ASN A 274 14.49 3.33 15.56
CA ASN A 274 15.81 3.25 14.95
C ASN A 274 16.20 1.78 14.78
N LEU A 275 16.19 1.30 13.54
CA LEU A 275 16.64 -0.04 13.18
C LEU A 275 18.15 -0.06 13.02
N LYS A 276 18.80 -1.04 13.65
CA LYS A 276 20.25 -1.10 13.76
C LYS A 276 20.80 -2.43 13.25
N ASN A 277 22.02 -2.39 12.74
CA ASN A 277 22.71 -3.57 12.18
C ASN A 277 24.14 -3.67 12.73
N ASN A 278 24.35 -4.58 13.67
CA ASN A 278 25.65 -5.04 14.10
C ASN A 278 25.52 -6.49 14.60
N PRO A 279 25.97 -7.50 13.83
CA PRO A 279 25.87 -8.89 14.25
C PRO A 279 26.93 -9.28 15.29
N ASN A 280 27.92 -8.42 15.55
CA ASN A 280 29.09 -8.77 16.37
C ASN A 280 29.00 -8.23 17.81
N GLU A 281 28.32 -7.09 18.01
CA GLU A 281 28.30 -6.41 19.30
C GLU A 281 26.93 -5.77 19.58
N LEU A 282 26.49 -5.88 20.83
CA LEU A 282 25.30 -5.21 21.35
C LEU A 282 25.63 -4.68 22.76
N VAL A 283 25.61 -3.36 22.91
CA VAL A 283 25.84 -2.66 24.19
C VAL A 283 24.62 -1.83 24.53
N THR A 284 24.04 -2.08 25.70
CA THR A 284 22.89 -1.33 26.22
C THR A 284 23.34 -0.30 27.24
N ILE A 285 22.81 0.92 27.14
CA ILE A 285 22.96 1.96 28.18
C ILE A 285 21.59 2.30 28.79
N PRO A 286 21.51 2.58 30.10
CA PRO A 286 20.28 3.08 30.71
C PRO A 286 19.90 4.45 30.12
N LYS A 287 18.67 4.60 29.64
CA LYS A 287 18.16 5.86 29.08
C LYS A 287 16.63 5.93 29.17
N GLN A 288 16.12 6.94 29.88
CA GLN A 288 14.68 7.16 30.01
C GLN A 288 14.07 7.67 28.70
N GLY A 289 12.81 7.32 28.45
CA GLY A 289 12.12 7.64 27.19
C GLY A 289 12.56 6.78 25.98
N PHE A 290 13.42 5.78 26.22
CA PHE A 290 13.87 4.83 25.22
C PHE A 290 13.50 3.40 25.62
N THR A 291 13.08 2.60 24.65
CA THR A 291 12.94 1.15 24.80
C THR A 291 13.68 0.50 23.64
N SER A 292 14.68 -0.31 23.95
CA SER A 292 15.41 -1.07 22.94
C SER A 292 14.83 -2.47 22.80
N GLY A 293 15.22 -3.19 21.75
CA GLY A 293 14.80 -4.57 21.62
C GLY A 293 15.58 -5.38 20.60
N ILE A 294 15.37 -6.69 20.66
CA ILE A 294 15.98 -7.70 19.79
C ILE A 294 14.87 -8.39 18.99
N PRO A 295 14.94 -8.41 17.65
CA PRO A 295 13.92 -8.97 16.77
C PRO A 295 13.83 -10.49 16.85
N ALA A 296 12.74 -11.04 16.33
CA ALA A 296 12.56 -12.46 16.15
C ALA A 296 12.26 -12.76 14.66
N HIS A 297 13.27 -13.25 13.93
CA HIS A 297 13.22 -13.42 12.47
C HIS A 297 12.62 -14.75 12.00
N PHE A 298 12.44 -15.73 12.90
CA PHE A 298 12.18 -17.12 12.52
C PHE A 298 10.87 -17.67 13.11
N CYS A 299 9.99 -16.79 13.55
CA CYS A 299 8.75 -17.16 14.24
C CYS A 299 7.68 -16.08 14.05
N GLN A 300 6.42 -16.47 14.22
CA GLN A 300 5.30 -15.54 14.17
C GLN A 300 5.32 -14.69 15.45
N LEU A 301 5.47 -13.37 15.30
CA LEU A 301 5.38 -12.48 16.45
C LEU A 301 3.96 -12.45 17.01
N ASP A 302 3.88 -12.29 18.33
CA ASP A 302 2.64 -11.91 18.99
C ASP A 302 2.13 -10.56 18.45
N ASN A 303 0.90 -10.59 17.92
CA ASN A 303 0.23 -9.45 17.30
C ASN A 303 -0.78 -8.78 18.25
N SER A 304 -0.78 -9.12 19.54
CA SER A 304 -1.62 -8.48 20.56
C SER A 304 -1.52 -6.95 20.59
N TRP A 305 -0.38 -6.38 20.18
CA TRP A 305 -0.17 -4.95 20.07
C TRP A 305 -1.06 -4.27 19.01
N LEU A 306 -1.60 -5.01 18.02
CA LEU A 306 -2.52 -4.46 17.01
C LEU A 306 -3.89 -4.08 17.61
N GLU A 307 -4.28 -4.72 18.72
CA GLU A 307 -5.56 -4.47 19.39
C GLU A 307 -5.50 -3.23 20.30
N VAL A 308 -4.33 -2.63 20.49
CA VAL A 308 -4.14 -1.49 21.39
C VAL A 308 -4.50 -0.17 20.69
N ALA A 309 -5.57 0.48 21.16
CA ALA A 309 -5.92 1.84 20.77
C ALA A 309 -4.97 2.87 21.41
N LEU A 310 -4.57 3.88 20.64
CA LEU A 310 -3.58 4.88 21.02
C LEU A 310 -4.26 6.25 21.18
N GLU A 311 -4.68 6.55 22.39
CA GLU A 311 -5.27 7.84 22.73
C GLU A 311 -4.25 8.98 22.60
N GLY A 312 -4.69 10.08 22.01
CA GLY A 312 -3.87 11.27 21.89
C GLY A 312 -2.73 11.15 20.88
N VAL A 313 -2.78 10.15 19.98
CA VAL A 313 -1.78 9.90 18.94
C VAL A 313 -2.48 9.92 17.58
N ASP A 314 -1.93 10.67 16.64
CA ASP A 314 -2.42 10.76 15.25
C ASP A 314 -1.44 10.09 14.29
N PHE A 315 -1.94 9.20 13.42
CA PHE A 315 -1.21 8.70 12.26
C PHE A 315 -1.47 9.61 11.07
N LEU A 316 -0.51 10.47 10.73
CA LEU A 316 -0.70 11.51 9.73
C LEU A 316 -0.79 10.96 8.31
N GLY A 317 -1.73 11.53 7.55
CA GLY A 317 -1.97 11.22 6.15
C GLY A 317 -2.38 9.77 5.92
N SER A 318 -2.05 9.27 4.73
CA SER A 318 -2.43 7.93 4.26
C SER A 318 -3.94 7.67 4.21
N ASP A 319 -4.76 8.72 4.24
CA ASP A 319 -6.21 8.66 4.30
C ASP A 319 -6.80 8.15 2.98
N VAL A 320 -7.52 7.04 3.05
CA VAL A 320 -8.28 6.50 1.91
C VAL A 320 -9.63 7.20 1.83
N ARG A 321 -10.34 7.26 2.96
CA ARG A 321 -11.62 7.96 3.07
C ARG A 321 -11.98 8.26 4.53
N PRO A 322 -12.66 9.40 4.78
CA PRO A 322 -13.30 9.68 6.05
C PRO A 322 -14.71 9.08 6.08
N GLU A 323 -15.10 8.51 7.23
CA GLU A 323 -16.43 7.97 7.47
C GLU A 323 -16.93 8.41 8.87
N PRO A 324 -18.15 8.98 8.99
CA PRO A 324 -18.73 9.28 10.29
C PRO A 324 -18.99 8.00 11.08
N MET A 325 -18.56 7.94 12.35
CA MET A 325 -18.74 6.79 13.24
C MET A 325 -18.92 7.22 14.69
N ASP A 326 -19.56 6.37 15.48
CA ASP A 326 -19.88 6.70 16.87
C ASP A 326 -18.66 6.62 17.80
N ASP A 327 -17.73 5.69 17.55
CA ASP A 327 -16.58 5.44 18.42
C ASP A 327 -15.37 4.80 17.68
N ALA A 328 -14.23 4.76 18.39
CA ALA A 328 -12.97 4.22 17.88
C ALA A 328 -12.98 2.69 17.70
N ASP A 329 -13.74 1.95 18.50
CA ASP A 329 -13.84 0.49 18.39
C ASP A 329 -14.56 0.09 17.08
N THR A 330 -15.62 0.83 16.75
CA THR A 330 -16.34 0.72 15.47
C THR A 330 -15.43 1.09 14.30
N CYS A 331 -14.58 2.10 14.47
CA CYS A 331 -13.57 2.48 13.47
C CYS A 331 -12.53 1.36 13.25
N GLN A 332 -12.01 0.74 14.32
CA GLN A 332 -11.10 -0.40 14.21
C GLN A 332 -11.75 -1.59 13.52
N LYS A 333 -12.98 -1.93 13.91
CA LYS A 333 -13.72 -3.05 13.32
C LYS A 333 -13.96 -2.82 11.83
N THR A 334 -14.38 -1.62 11.45
CA THR A 334 -14.58 -1.25 10.04
C THR A 334 -13.27 -1.33 9.26
N CYS A 335 -12.17 -0.82 9.82
CA CYS A 335 -10.84 -0.98 9.22
C CYS A 335 -10.41 -2.45 9.10
N THR A 336 -10.78 -3.29 10.07
CA THR A 336 -10.44 -4.71 10.07
C THR A 336 -11.21 -5.50 9.00
N GLU A 337 -12.46 -5.13 8.74
CA GLU A 337 -13.31 -5.70 7.71
C GLU A 337 -12.93 -5.21 6.29
N ASP A 338 -12.41 -3.98 6.18
CA ASP A 338 -11.93 -3.42 4.92
C ASP A 338 -10.52 -3.92 4.57
N ARG A 339 -10.42 -4.73 3.52
CA ARG A 339 -9.14 -5.26 2.99
C ARG A 339 -8.16 -4.18 2.54
N ASN A 340 -8.64 -2.98 2.27
CA ASN A 340 -7.82 -1.84 1.88
C ASN A 340 -7.36 -1.01 3.08
N CYS A 341 -7.90 -1.24 4.27
CA CYS A 341 -7.49 -0.52 5.47
C CYS A 341 -6.42 -1.29 6.24
N GLN A 342 -5.37 -0.59 6.64
CA GLN A 342 -4.29 -1.12 7.45
C GLN A 342 -4.30 -0.49 8.85
N PHE A 343 -4.57 0.80 8.94
CA PHE A 343 -4.61 1.51 10.21
C PHE A 343 -5.63 2.64 10.13
N TYR A 344 -5.93 3.26 11.26
CA TYR A 344 -6.95 4.31 11.34
C TYR A 344 -6.56 5.41 12.32
N THR A 345 -7.17 6.59 12.12
CA THR A 345 -7.30 7.64 13.15
C THR A 345 -8.78 7.94 13.31
N PHE A 346 -9.32 7.86 14.52
CA PHE A 346 -10.65 8.34 14.87
C PHE A 346 -10.55 9.69 15.59
N THR A 347 -11.30 10.69 15.12
CA THR A 347 -11.46 11.98 15.80
C THR A 347 -12.65 11.93 16.75
N THR A 348 -12.41 12.24 18.02
CA THR A 348 -13.43 12.15 19.07
C THR A 348 -14.36 13.37 19.11
N GLU A 349 -15.40 13.33 19.93
CA GLU A 349 -16.28 14.47 20.21
C GLU A 349 -15.53 15.71 20.76
N THR A 350 -14.36 15.49 21.36
CA THR A 350 -13.53 16.56 21.91
C THR A 350 -12.60 17.20 20.87
N PHE A 351 -12.61 16.71 19.63
CA PHE A 351 -11.75 17.22 18.57
C PHE A 351 -12.02 18.72 18.31
N PRO A 352 -10.98 19.56 18.12
CA PRO A 352 -11.12 21.02 18.06
C PRO A 352 -12.03 21.51 16.93
N PHE A 353 -12.06 20.80 15.80
CA PHE A 353 -12.84 21.17 14.63
C PHE A 353 -14.15 20.39 14.60
N GLN A 354 -15.28 21.10 14.78
CA GLN A 354 -16.61 20.50 14.90
C GLN A 354 -16.98 19.64 13.70
N ASP A 355 -16.66 20.09 12.49
CA ASP A 355 -16.95 19.37 11.23
C ASP A 355 -16.18 18.05 11.11
N PHE A 356 -15.14 17.88 11.93
CA PHE A 356 -14.29 16.69 11.95
C PHE A 356 -14.48 15.86 13.22
N ARG A 357 -15.51 16.08 14.02
CA ARG A 357 -15.79 15.23 15.19
C ARG A 357 -16.45 13.94 14.75
N ASN A 358 -16.12 12.86 15.45
CA ASN A 358 -16.70 11.53 15.23
C ASN A 358 -16.47 11.04 13.79
N ILE A 359 -15.26 11.28 13.27
CA ILE A 359 -14.85 10.82 11.94
C ILE A 359 -13.77 9.76 12.09
N CYS A 360 -14.00 8.60 11.48
CA CYS A 360 -13.02 7.57 11.27
C CYS A 360 -12.29 7.81 9.94
N PHE A 361 -10.98 7.97 10.00
CA PHE A 361 -10.10 8.02 8.84
C PHE A 361 -9.48 6.64 8.63
N LEU A 362 -9.96 5.92 7.62
CA LEU A 362 -9.39 4.64 7.21
C LEU A 362 -8.15 4.89 6.36
N LYS A 363 -7.03 4.23 6.69
CA LYS A 363 -5.73 4.55 6.12
C LYS A 363 -5.03 3.33 5.53
N ARG A 364 -4.22 3.59 4.49
CA ARG A 364 -3.45 2.56 3.78
C ARG A 364 -2.07 3.08 3.38
N SER A 365 -1.10 2.20 3.47
CA SER A 365 0.25 2.35 2.92
C SER A 365 0.53 1.29 1.85
N ILE A 366 1.46 1.58 0.94
CA ILE A 366 1.92 0.62 -0.06
C ILE A 366 2.72 -0.48 0.64
N THR A 367 2.28 -1.72 0.44
CA THR A 367 2.95 -2.94 0.93
C THR A 367 3.35 -3.88 -0.22
N LEU A 368 2.95 -3.55 -1.45
CA LEU A 368 3.44 -4.21 -2.65
C LEU A 368 4.97 -4.08 -2.72
N PRO A 369 5.71 -5.19 -2.94
CA PRO A 369 7.15 -5.14 -3.19
C PRO A 369 7.51 -4.12 -4.27
N ALA A 370 8.34 -3.13 -3.95
CA ALA A 370 8.68 -2.06 -4.87
C ALA A 370 10.21 -1.87 -4.91
N PRO A 371 10.87 -2.20 -6.03
CA PRO A 371 12.30 -1.95 -6.18
C PRO A 371 12.62 -0.46 -5.96
N PRO A 372 13.66 -0.12 -5.18
CA PRO A 372 14.03 1.28 -4.95
C PRO A 372 14.37 2.02 -6.25
N LYS A 373 14.91 1.29 -7.23
CA LYS A 373 15.20 1.78 -8.57
C LYS A 373 15.16 0.63 -9.56
N VAL A 374 14.65 0.90 -10.75
CA VAL A 374 14.66 -0.04 -11.88
C VAL A 374 15.47 0.57 -13.01
N ASN A 375 16.45 -0.15 -13.52
CA ASN A 375 17.34 0.30 -14.59
C ASN A 375 17.45 -0.73 -15.70
N LYS A 376 17.76 -0.26 -16.91
CA LYS A 376 18.30 -1.13 -17.94
C LYS A 376 19.72 -1.52 -17.56
N LEU A 377 20.02 -2.81 -17.61
CA LEU A 377 21.36 -3.34 -17.42
C LEU A 377 21.48 -4.64 -18.20
N ASP A 378 22.34 -4.69 -19.21
CA ASP A 378 22.50 -5.90 -20.00
C ASP A 378 23.02 -7.06 -19.14
N ASN A 379 22.60 -8.28 -19.50
CA ASN A 379 23.09 -9.53 -18.93
C ASN A 379 22.70 -9.76 -17.46
N VAL A 380 21.59 -9.17 -17.02
CA VAL A 380 20.94 -9.51 -15.75
C VAL A 380 19.46 -9.83 -15.96
N VAL A 381 18.88 -10.57 -15.02
CA VAL A 381 17.45 -10.93 -15.00
C VAL A 381 16.89 -10.58 -13.63
N SER A 382 15.85 -9.76 -13.56
CA SER A 382 15.16 -9.46 -12.31
C SER A 382 13.76 -10.04 -12.28
N GLY A 383 13.20 -10.23 -11.09
CA GLY A 383 11.85 -10.73 -10.90
C GLY A 383 11.42 -10.68 -9.44
N PHE A 384 10.18 -11.06 -9.17
CA PHE A 384 9.63 -11.11 -7.82
C PHE A 384 9.60 -12.55 -7.29
N SER A 385 9.48 -12.66 -5.96
CA SER A 385 9.17 -13.93 -5.30
C SER A 385 7.78 -14.41 -5.71
N LEU A 386 7.62 -15.71 -5.97
CA LEU A 386 6.35 -16.31 -6.40
C LEU A 386 5.44 -16.72 -5.24
N ARG A 387 5.75 -16.31 -3.99
CA ARG A 387 4.99 -16.72 -2.79
C ARG A 387 3.50 -16.36 -2.82
N SER A 388 3.13 -15.29 -3.51
CA SER A 388 1.73 -14.85 -3.64
C SER A 388 1.02 -15.47 -4.86
N CYS A 389 1.73 -16.25 -5.68
CA CYS A 389 1.17 -16.93 -6.83
C CYS A 389 0.65 -18.31 -6.40
N SER A 390 -0.67 -18.52 -6.51
CA SER A 390 -1.26 -19.85 -6.34
C SER A 390 -0.58 -20.84 -7.29
N ILE A 391 -0.14 -21.98 -6.76
CA ILE A 391 0.42 -23.11 -7.54
C ILE A 391 -0.70 -23.98 -8.08
#